data_AF-A0A423HXX0-F1
#
_entry.id   AF-A0A423HXX0-F1
#
_cell.length_a   1.000
_cell.length_b   1.000
_cell.length_c   1.000
_cell.angle_alpha   90.00
_cell.angle_beta   90.00
_cell.angle_gamma   90.00
#
_symmetry.space_group_name_H-M   'P 1'
#
loop_
_entity.id
_entity.type
_entity.pdbx_description
1 polymer ?
#
loop_
_entity_poly.entity_id
_entity_poly.type
_entity_poly.pdbx_seq_one_letter_code
_entity_poly.pdbx_strand_id
1 'polypeptide(L)' 'MTIKLKLELASGQSMKGAPLELLSKGVVIARAVVDGRGDVVFEAKPGVAGLAVRVDRSILRLV' A
#
# COMPACT_ATOMS: atom_id res chain seq x y z
N MET A 1 -9.99 7.86 9.54
CA MET A 1 -10.61 6.88 8.62
C MET A 1 -9.61 5.78 8.40
N THR A 2 -10.09 4.56 8.27
CA THR A 2 -9.23 3.40 8.02
C THR A 2 -9.32 3.04 6.55
N ILE A 3 -8.17 2.86 5.90
CA ILE A 3 -8.07 2.41 4.52
C ILE A 3 -7.40 1.04 4.56
N LYS A 4 -8.17 0.00 4.21
CA LYS A 4 -7.65 -1.35 4.08
C LYS A 4 -7.45 -1.68 2.61
N LEU A 5 -6.28 -2.20 2.28
CA LEU A 5 -5.90 -2.61 0.92
C LEU A 5 -5.46 -4.07 0.95
N LYS A 6 -5.74 -4.79 -0.14
CA LYS A 6 -5.16 -6.09 -0.42
C LYS A 6 -4.24 -5.97 -1.63
N LEU A 7 -2.97 -6.35 -1.50
CA LEU A 7 -2.00 -6.35 -2.58
C LEU A 7 -1.59 -7.78 -2.93
N GLU A 8 -1.93 -8.17 -4.15
CA GLU A 8 -1.64 -9.47 -4.73
C GLU A 8 -1.08 -9.31 -6.14
N LEU A 9 -0.25 -10.25 -6.55
CA LEU A 9 0.07 -10.44 -7.97
C LEU A 9 -1.18 -10.86 -8.74
N ALA A 10 -1.14 -10.73 -10.07
CA ALA A 10 -2.20 -11.25 -10.93
C ALA A 10 -2.45 -12.76 -10.74
N SER A 11 -1.47 -13.50 -10.23
CA SER A 11 -1.59 -14.92 -9.85
C SER A 11 -2.38 -15.16 -8.55
N GLY A 12 -2.78 -14.10 -7.83
CA GLY A 12 -3.35 -14.18 -6.48
C GLY A 12 -2.32 -14.36 -5.37
N GLN A 13 -1.03 -14.41 -5.70
CA GLN A 13 0.04 -14.52 -4.70
C GLN A 13 0.18 -13.21 -3.91
N SER A 14 0.22 -13.32 -2.58
CA SER A 14 0.47 -12.18 -1.69
C SER A 14 1.81 -11.51 -1.97
N MET A 15 1.80 -10.18 -1.95
CA MET A 15 2.97 -9.32 -2.05
C MET A 15 3.59 -9.02 -0.67
N LYS A 16 3.60 -9.99 0.24
CA LYS A 16 4.16 -9.86 1.60
C LYS A 16 5.53 -9.16 1.57
N GLY A 17 5.71 -8.18 2.44
CA GLY A 17 6.95 -7.42 2.53
C GLY A 17 7.05 -6.24 1.57
N ALA A 18 6.07 -6.06 0.67
CA ALA A 18 6.04 -4.89 -0.20
C ALA A 18 5.85 -3.60 0.60
N PRO A 19 6.69 -2.57 0.39
CA PRO A 19 6.47 -1.26 0.97
C PRO A 19 5.42 -0.50 0.16
N LEU A 20 4.43 0.04 0.86
CA LEU A 20 3.40 0.92 0.30
C LEU A 20 3.46 2.27 1.00
N GLU A 21 3.14 3.30 0.23
CA GLU A 21 2.99 4.65 0.74
C GLU A 21 1.58 5.14 0.44
N LEU A 22 0.96 5.78 1.42
CA LEU A 22 -0.27 6.53 1.23
C LEU A 22 0.09 7.99 0.98
N LEU A 23 -0.44 8.55 -0.09
CA LEU A 23 -0.23 9.93 -0.48
C LEU A 23 -1.55 10.70 -0.41
N SER A 24 -1.43 12.00 -0.13
CA SER A 24 -2.49 12.99 -0.31
C SER A 24 -1.95 14.13 -1.15
N LYS A 25 -2.60 14.40 -2.28
CA LYS A 25 -2.16 15.44 -3.23
C LYS A 25 -0.68 15.32 -3.61
N GLY A 26 -0.19 14.09 -3.79
CA GLY A 26 1.20 13.79 -4.15
C GLY A 26 2.22 13.81 -3.00
N VAL A 27 1.80 14.11 -1.77
CA VAL A 27 2.67 14.10 -0.57
C VAL A 27 2.46 12.82 0.22
N VAL A 28 3.54 12.12 0.62
CA VAL A 28 3.46 10.93 1.47
C VAL A 28 2.98 11.31 2.88
N ILE A 29 1.90 10.69 3.33
CA ILE A 29 1.29 10.92 4.65
C ILE A 29 1.33 9.69 5.55
N ALA A 30 1.57 8.49 5.00
CA ALA A 30 1.79 7.26 5.76
C ALA A 30 2.60 6.25 4.95
N ARG A 31 3.22 5.29 5.66
CA ARG A 31 3.94 4.16 5.09
C ARG A 31 3.53 2.88 5.81
N ALA A 32 3.48 1.78 5.08
CA ALA A 32 3.18 0.47 5.63
C ALA A 32 3.84 -0.64 4.79
N VAL A 33 3.88 -1.84 5.35
CA VAL A 33 4.41 -3.03 4.70
C VAL A 33 3.30 -4.07 4.62
N VAL A 34 3.17 -4.73 3.47
CA VAL A 34 2.19 -5.81 3.26
C VAL A 34 2.45 -6.98 4.19
N ASP A 35 1.41 -7.41 4.89
CA ASP A 35 1.48 -8.54 5.80
C ASP A 35 1.46 -9.90 5.07
N GLY A 36 1.49 -10.99 5.86
CA GLY A 36 1.50 -12.34 5.30
C GLY A 36 0.25 -12.71 4.48
N ARG A 37 -0.87 -12.02 4.66
CA ARG A 37 -2.15 -12.27 3.97
C ARG A 37 -2.33 -11.37 2.74
N GLY A 38 -1.38 -10.48 2.49
CA GLY A 38 -1.51 -9.48 1.43
C GLY A 38 -2.20 -8.19 1.90
N ASP A 39 -2.50 -8.05 3.19
CA ASP A 39 -3.23 -6.91 3.72
C ASP A 39 -2.29 -5.76 4.13
N VAL A 40 -2.77 -4.53 3.94
CA VAL A 40 -2.20 -3.29 4.49
C VAL A 40 -3.33 -2.44 5.06
N VAL A 41 -3.06 -1.81 6.21
CA VAL A 41 -3.98 -0.86 6.83
C VAL A 41 -3.27 0.48 7.01
N PHE A 42 -3.91 1.54 6.51
CA PHE A 42 -3.50 2.91 6.78
C PHE A 42 -4.54 3.61 7.64
N GLU A 43 -4.07 4.31 8.66
CA GLU A 43 -4.87 5.27 9.43
C GLU A 43 -4.67 6.67 8.85
N ALA A 44 -5.69 7.18 8.18
CA ALA A 44 -5.67 8.53 7.61
C ALA A 44 -6.52 9.47 8.46
N LYS A 45 -6.01 10.69 8.71
CA LYS A 45 -6.77 11.72 9.41
C LYS A 45 -8.08 12.03 8.65
N PRO A 46 -9.21 12.19 9.34
CA PRO A 46 -10.45 12.65 8.71
C PRO A 46 -10.24 13.96 7.94
N GLY A 47 -10.95 14.13 6.82
CA GLY A 47 -10.84 15.34 5.98
C GLY A 47 -9.67 15.34 4.99
N VAL A 48 -8.80 14.33 5.01
CA VAL A 48 -7.81 14.13 3.93
C VAL A 48 -8.54 13.64 2.67
N ALA A 49 -8.34 14.33 1.55
CA ALA A 49 -8.95 14.03 0.25
C ALA A 49 -7.89 13.94 -0.86
N GLY A 50 -8.22 13.31 -1.98
CA GLY A 50 -7.28 13.10 -3.09
C GLY A 50 -6.17 12.11 -2.72
N LEU A 51 -6.59 10.95 -2.23
CA LEU A 51 -5.70 9.89 -1.76
C LEU A 51 -5.19 9.03 -2.92
N ALA A 52 -3.92 8.65 -2.86
CA ALA A 52 -3.31 7.69 -3.78
C ALA A 52 -2.41 6.73 -3.02
N VAL A 53 -2.31 5.49 -3.50
CA VAL A 53 -1.39 4.49 -2.96
C VAL A 53 -0.26 4.29 -3.96
N ARG A 54 0.98 4.48 -3.51
CA ARG A 54 2.19 4.19 -4.29
C ARG A 54 2.74 2.84 -3.86
N VAL A 55 3.02 1.99 -4.85
CA VAL A 55 3.67 0.69 -4.67
C VAL A 55 5.05 0.75 -5.29
N ASP A 56 6.09 0.47 -4.51
CA ASP A 56 7.43 0.31 -5.06
C ASP A 56 7.58 -1.11 -5.62
N ARG A 57 7.63 -1.20 -6.96
CA ARG A 57 7.77 -2.46 -7.69
C ARG A 57 9.20 -2.99 -7.75
N SER A 58 10.20 -2.30 -7.21
CA SER A 58 11.59 -2.76 -7.20
C SER A 58 11.79 -4.06 -6.40
N ILE A 59 10.87 -4.34 -5.46
CA ILE A 59 10.80 -5.62 -4.73
C ILE A 59 10.51 -6.81 -5.66
N LEU A 60 9.86 -6.58 -6.79
CA LEU A 60 9.60 -7.60 -7.79
C LEU A 60 10.90 -7.83 -8.55
N ARG A 61 11.72 -8.77 -8.06
CA ARG A 61 12.82 -9.30 -8.87
C ARG A 61 12.18 -10.01 -10.07
N LEU A 62 12.18 -9.35 -11.21
CA LEU A 62 11.93 -9.99 -12.49
C LEU A 62 13.10 -10.96 -12.72
N VAL A 63 12.82 -12.25 -12.57
CA VAL A 63 13.70 -13.33 -13.04
C VAL A 63 13.49 -13.55 -14.53
#